data_AF-A0A178MC86-F1
#
_entry.id   AF-A0A178MC86-F1
#
_cell.length_a   1.000
_cell.length_b   1.000
_cell.length_c   1.000
_cell.angle_alpha   90.00
_cell.angle_beta   90.00
_cell.angle_gamma   90.00
#
_symmetry.space_group_name_H-M   'P 1'
#
loop_
_entity.id
_entity.type
_entity.pdbx_description
1 polymer ?
#
loop_
_entity_poly.entity_id
_entity_poly.type
_entity_poly.pdbx_seq_one_letter_code
_entity_poly.pdbx_strand_id
1 'polypeptide(L)'
;MEQFYVWSEQNLGQTHYVIGYLVVLISHNWPIMAALAAALFFSLQLYRQPSRANAVWLFSALLFGLGYEYEKHVAGELHHAIDMLFGLEIAHWNRPLHFIVGPVINTGFVLTTFLMVFHGLHLSFGSSMMNAFRRFYPARTNATTSGATASRDAKPQEENHERAGNDANSTQTSAGR
;
A
#
# COMPACT_ATOMS: atom_id res chain seq x y z
N MET A 1 38.79 12.07 -25.02
CA MET A 1 37.81 11.04 -24.65
C MET A 1 38.23 9.64 -25.12
N GLU A 2 38.83 9.48 -26.30
CA GLU A 2 39.27 8.16 -26.81
C GLU A 2 40.29 7.42 -25.94
N GLN A 3 41.29 8.11 -25.36
CA GLN A 3 42.32 7.44 -24.54
C GLN A 3 41.77 6.77 -23.28
N PHE A 4 40.75 7.37 -22.65
CA PHE A 4 40.08 6.76 -21.49
C PHE A 4 39.25 5.56 -21.90
N TYR A 5 38.55 5.65 -23.03
CA TYR A 5 37.72 4.56 -23.57
C TYR A 5 38.56 3.31 -23.89
N VAL A 6 39.72 3.49 -24.54
CA VAL A 6 40.62 2.39 -24.87
C VAL A 6 41.25 1.79 -23.61
N TRP A 7 41.67 2.62 -22.66
CA TRP A 7 42.21 2.15 -21.39
C TRP A 7 41.18 1.37 -20.57
N SER A 8 39.94 1.85 -20.50
CA SER A 8 38.89 1.22 -19.71
C SER A 8 38.44 -0.11 -20.31
N GLU A 9 38.36 -0.20 -21.64
CA GLU A 9 38.07 -1.46 -22.33
C GLU A 9 39.14 -2.52 -22.07
N GLN A 10 40.42 -2.14 -22.06
CA GLN A 10 41.54 -3.06 -21.82
C GLN A 10 41.68 -3.51 -20.35
N ASN A 11 41.36 -2.64 -19.39
CA ASN A 11 41.61 -2.91 -17.96
C ASN A 11 40.36 -3.38 -17.18
N LEU A 12 39.17 -2.96 -17.60
CA LEU A 12 37.93 -3.23 -16.90
C LEU A 12 36.97 -4.14 -17.70
N GLY A 13 37.29 -4.44 -18.96
CA GLY A 13 36.47 -5.26 -19.87
C GLY A 13 35.10 -4.62 -20.17
N GLN A 14 34.18 -5.31 -20.83
CA GLN A 14 32.85 -4.71 -21.13
C GLN A 14 31.98 -4.47 -19.89
N THR A 15 32.29 -5.11 -18.76
CA THR A 15 31.49 -5.05 -17.53
C THR A 15 31.38 -3.64 -16.95
N HIS A 16 32.42 -2.81 -17.03
CA HIS A 16 32.32 -1.42 -16.52
C HIS A 16 31.36 -0.56 -17.33
N TYR A 17 31.24 -0.79 -18.65
CA TYR A 17 30.21 -0.13 -19.47
C TYR A 17 28.83 -0.58 -19.04
N VAL A 18 28.61 -1.88 -18.86
CA VAL A 18 27.32 -2.43 -18.40
C VAL A 18 26.93 -1.82 -17.05
N ILE A 19 27.85 -1.78 -16.08
CA ILE A 19 27.60 -1.17 -14.76
C ILE A 19 27.34 0.33 -14.90
N GLY A 20 28.14 1.04 -15.70
CA GLY A 20 27.96 2.47 -15.95
C GLY A 20 26.58 2.78 -16.54
N TYR A 21 26.16 2.03 -17.56
CA TYR A 21 24.83 2.14 -18.14
C TYR A 21 23.73 1.79 -17.13
N LEU A 22 23.92 0.77 -16.30
CA LEU A 22 22.95 0.40 -15.27
C LEU A 22 22.76 1.53 -14.24
N VAL A 23 23.86 2.17 -13.81
CA VAL A 23 23.84 3.32 -12.90
C VAL A 23 23.12 4.50 -13.53
N VAL A 24 23.43 4.83 -14.79
CA VAL A 24 22.74 5.90 -15.52
C VAL A 24 21.25 5.57 -15.69
N LEU A 25 20.91 4.33 -16.05
CA LEU A 25 19.53 3.89 -16.25
C LEU A 25 18.72 4.00 -14.95
N ILE A 26 19.26 3.52 -13.83
CA ILE A 26 18.59 3.58 -12.53
C ILE A 26 18.48 5.03 -12.05
N SER A 27 19.57 5.81 -12.11
CA SER A 27 19.55 7.21 -11.65
C SER A 27 18.58 8.07 -12.46
N HIS A 28 18.43 7.79 -13.76
CA HIS A 28 17.53 8.53 -14.64
C HIS A 28 16.06 8.09 -14.54
N ASN A 29 15.78 6.89 -14.01
CA ASN A 29 14.44 6.31 -13.91
C ASN A 29 14.04 5.95 -12.47
N TRP A 30 14.73 6.49 -11.47
CA TRP A 30 14.46 6.15 -10.08
C TRP A 30 13.01 6.42 -9.63
N PRO A 31 12.28 7.46 -10.12
CA PRO A 31 10.90 7.69 -9.69
C PRO A 31 9.95 6.58 -10.14
N ILE A 32 10.08 6.10 -11.38
CA ILE A 32 9.27 4.99 -11.89
C ILE A 32 9.66 3.68 -11.19
N MET A 33 10.95 3.45 -10.91
CA MET A 33 11.38 2.28 -10.15
C MET A 33 10.81 2.28 -8.72
N ALA A 34 10.78 3.45 -8.07
CA ALA A 34 10.15 3.61 -6.75
C ALA A 34 8.64 3.38 -6.81
N ALA A 35 7.96 3.91 -7.82
CA ALA A 35 6.53 3.70 -8.04
C ALA A 35 6.19 2.21 -8.23
N LEU A 36 6.95 1.50 -9.06
CA LEU A 36 6.78 0.07 -9.31
C LEU A 36 7.07 -0.77 -8.07
N ALA A 37 8.13 -0.46 -7.33
CA ALA A 37 8.45 -1.15 -6.08
C ALA A 37 7.34 -0.96 -5.04
N ALA A 38 6.81 0.27 -4.89
CA ALA A 38 5.68 0.55 -4.02
C ALA A 38 4.41 -0.18 -4.49
N ALA A 39 4.11 -0.16 -5.79
CA ALA A 39 2.96 -0.86 -6.35
C ALA A 39 3.06 -2.38 -6.11
N LEU A 40 4.25 -2.98 -6.30
CA LEU A 40 4.47 -4.39 -6.00
C LEU A 40 4.26 -4.70 -4.52
N PHE A 41 4.82 -3.87 -3.64
CA PHE A 41 4.65 -4.01 -2.19
C PHE A 41 3.18 -3.94 -1.77
N PHE A 42 2.45 -2.93 -2.24
CA PHE A 42 1.03 -2.77 -1.89
C PHE A 42 0.13 -3.80 -2.57
N SER A 43 0.50 -4.30 -3.76
CA SER A 43 -0.17 -5.42 -4.41
C SER A 43 -0.03 -6.70 -3.58
N LEU A 44 1.18 -7.02 -3.10
CA LEU A 44 1.41 -8.15 -2.22
C LEU A 44 0.67 -8.00 -0.89
N GLN A 45 0.70 -6.80 -0.29
CA GLN A 45 -0.05 -6.51 0.93
C GLN A 45 -1.56 -6.64 0.71
N LEU A 46 -2.09 -6.16 -0.42
CA LEU A 46 -3.50 -6.26 -0.77
C LEU A 46 -3.92 -7.72 -0.96
N TYR A 47 -3.06 -8.55 -1.57
CA TYR A 47 -3.28 -9.98 -1.73
C TYR A 47 -3.30 -10.71 -0.37
N ARG A 48 -2.39 -10.38 0.55
CA ARG A 48 -2.30 -11.02 1.87
C ARG A 48 -3.36 -10.52 2.85
N GLN A 49 -3.67 -9.23 2.79
CA GLN A 49 -4.57 -8.51 3.70
C GLN A 49 -5.40 -7.50 2.89
N PRO A 50 -6.56 -7.93 2.36
CA PRO A 50 -7.40 -7.07 1.55
C PRO A 50 -7.95 -5.93 2.42
N SER A 51 -7.42 -4.73 2.23
CA SER A 51 -7.81 -3.54 2.96
C SER A 51 -7.95 -2.35 2.00
N ARG A 52 -8.85 -1.42 2.34
CA ARG A 52 -9.05 -0.21 1.55
C ARG A 52 -7.78 0.65 1.51
N ALA A 53 -7.03 0.70 2.61
CA ALA A 53 -5.77 1.44 2.68
C ALA A 53 -4.75 0.89 1.67
N ASN A 54 -4.57 -0.44 1.62
CA ASN A 54 -3.63 -1.08 0.69
C ASN A 54 -4.02 -0.81 -0.78
N ALA A 55 -5.32 -0.83 -1.09
CA ALA A 55 -5.80 -0.49 -2.43
C ALA A 55 -5.51 0.97 -2.79
N VAL A 56 -5.77 1.91 -1.88
CA VAL A 56 -5.51 3.35 -2.10
C VAL A 56 -4.02 3.61 -2.27
N TRP A 57 -3.17 2.98 -1.48
CA TRP A 57 -1.71 3.09 -1.63
C TRP A 57 -1.21 2.50 -2.95
N LEU A 58 -1.76 1.36 -3.38
CA LEU A 58 -1.48 0.79 -4.70
C LEU A 58 -1.87 1.75 -5.81
N PHE A 59 -3.09 2.29 -5.79
CA PHE A 59 -3.54 3.28 -6.77
C PHE A 59 -2.70 4.55 -6.74
N SER A 60 -2.29 5.02 -5.56
CA SER A 60 -1.40 6.19 -5.42
C SER A 60 -0.06 5.95 -6.09
N ALA A 61 0.55 4.77 -5.88
CA ALA A 61 1.82 4.41 -6.49
C ALA A 61 1.72 4.32 -8.02
N LEU A 62 0.66 3.68 -8.54
CA LEU A 62 0.40 3.59 -9.98
C LEU A 62 0.16 4.96 -10.61
N LEU A 63 -0.63 5.81 -9.95
CA LEU A 63 -0.94 7.15 -10.45
C LEU A 63 0.30 8.06 -10.48
N PHE A 64 1.15 7.95 -9.45
CA PHE A 64 2.45 8.64 -9.44
C PHE A 64 3.35 8.18 -10.58
N GLY A 65 3.47 6.86 -10.79
CA GLY A 65 4.23 6.30 -11.91
C GLY A 65 3.71 6.76 -13.27
N LEU A 66 2.38 6.74 -13.45
CA LEU A 66 1.73 7.19 -14.68
C LEU A 66 1.94 8.69 -14.92
N GLY A 67 1.82 9.53 -13.89
CA GLY A 67 2.07 10.96 -14.01
C GLY A 67 3.54 11.29 -14.36
N TYR A 68 4.48 10.54 -13.78
CA TYR A 68 5.90 10.67 -14.11
C TYR A 68 6.19 10.27 -15.57
N GLU A 69 5.71 9.11 -16.01
CA GLU A 69 5.87 8.65 -17.39
C GLU A 69 5.18 9.59 -18.39
N TYR A 70 4.02 10.13 -18.00
CA TYR A 70 3.31 11.13 -18.79
C TYR A 70 4.20 12.34 -19.06
N GLU A 71 4.72 12.99 -18.01
CA GLU A 71 5.55 14.17 -18.15
C GLU A 71 6.85 13.88 -18.91
N LYS A 72 7.47 12.72 -18.63
CA LYS A 72 8.77 12.37 -19.18
C LYS A 72 8.74 11.99 -20.66
N HIS A 73 7.71 11.26 -21.09
CA HIS A 73 7.69 10.61 -22.40
C HIS A 73 6.45 10.93 -23.24
N VAL A 74 5.29 11.16 -22.63
CA VAL A 74 4.03 11.33 -23.37
C VAL A 74 3.76 12.78 -23.73
N ALA A 75 3.98 13.70 -22.80
CA ALA A 75 3.67 15.11 -22.98
C ALA A 75 4.43 15.71 -24.16
N GLY A 76 5.74 15.48 -24.27
CA GLY A 76 6.56 15.98 -25.37
C GLY A 76 6.07 15.50 -26.74
N GLU A 77 5.78 14.21 -26.88
CA GLU A 77 5.25 13.64 -28.13
C GLU A 77 3.87 14.20 -28.48
N LEU A 78 3.00 14.41 -27.49
CA LEU A 78 1.72 15.05 -27.71
C LEU A 78 1.87 16.51 -28.16
N HIS A 79 2.83 17.26 -27.62
CA HIS A 79 3.12 18.62 -28.08
C HIS A 79 3.59 18.61 -29.55
N HIS A 80 4.48 17.69 -29.92
CA HIS A 80 4.89 17.53 -31.31
C HIS A 80 3.74 17.15 -32.25
N ALA A 81 2.86 16.25 -31.82
CA ALA A 81 1.67 15.89 -32.57
C ALA A 81 0.72 17.10 -32.73
N ILE A 82 0.54 17.90 -31.67
CA ILE A 82 -0.29 19.11 -31.75
C ILE A 82 0.30 20.12 -32.73
N ASP A 83 1.61 20.38 -32.66
CA ASP A 83 2.29 21.27 -33.60
C ASP A 83 2.15 20.79 -35.05
N MET A 84 2.26 19.48 -35.29
CA MET A 84 2.09 18.90 -36.62
C MET A 84 0.64 19.03 -37.13
N LEU A 85 -0.36 18.67 -36.32
CA LEU A 85 -1.76 18.62 -36.73
C LEU A 85 -2.42 20.01 -36.78
N PHE A 86 -2.03 20.90 -35.87
CA PHE A 86 -2.69 22.18 -35.67
C PHE A 86 -1.79 23.37 -35.98
N GLY A 87 -0.54 23.19 -36.42
CA GLY A 87 0.38 24.31 -36.72
C GLY A 87 0.02 25.18 -37.93
N LEU A 88 -0.87 24.71 -38.80
CA LEU A 88 -1.23 25.39 -40.06
C LEU A 88 -2.67 25.93 -40.03
N GLU A 89 -3.60 25.30 -40.77
CA GLU A 89 -4.95 25.83 -41.03
C GLU A 89 -5.81 25.99 -39.77
N ILE A 90 -5.47 25.28 -38.68
CA ILE A 90 -6.21 25.25 -37.41
C ILE A 90 -5.35 25.79 -36.24
N ALA A 91 -4.39 26.69 -36.53
CA ALA A 91 -3.43 27.27 -35.57
C ALA A 91 -4.03 27.86 -34.29
N HIS A 92 -5.27 28.36 -34.33
CA HIS A 92 -5.93 28.90 -33.15
C HIS A 92 -6.23 27.84 -32.08
N TRP A 93 -6.30 26.55 -32.44
CA TRP A 93 -6.43 25.43 -31.48
C TRP A 93 -5.10 24.94 -30.93
N ASN A 94 -3.96 25.27 -31.56
CA ASN A 94 -2.65 24.81 -31.13
C ASN A 94 -2.39 25.19 -29.65
N ARG A 95 -2.44 26.49 -29.33
CA ARG A 95 -2.14 26.98 -27.97
C ARG A 95 -3.08 26.45 -26.89
N PRO A 96 -4.42 26.40 -27.08
CA PRO A 96 -5.33 25.74 -26.14
C PRO A 96 -4.98 24.26 -25.89
N LEU A 97 -4.65 23.50 -26.94
CA LEU A 97 -4.30 22.08 -26.81
C LEU A 97 -2.98 21.87 -26.07
N HIS A 98 -1.97 22.70 -26.32
CA HIS A 98 -0.73 22.72 -25.52
C HIS A 98 -1.01 22.99 -24.04
N PHE A 99 -1.89 23.94 -23.75
CA PHE A 99 -2.27 24.26 -22.38
C PHE A 99 -2.97 23.07 -21.69
N ILE A 100 -3.80 22.33 -22.42
CA ILE A 100 -4.47 21.14 -21.90
C ILE A 100 -3.45 20.03 -21.61
N VAL A 101 -2.65 19.67 -22.62
CA VAL A 101 -1.72 18.52 -22.53
C VAL A 101 -0.57 18.80 -21.57
N GLY A 102 -0.04 20.02 -21.49
CA GLY A 102 0.98 20.33 -20.50
C GLY A 102 0.36 20.61 -19.13
N PRO A 103 0.11 21.89 -18.81
CA PRO A 103 -0.30 22.31 -17.47
C PRO A 103 -1.53 21.59 -16.90
N VAL A 104 -2.62 21.45 -17.66
CA VAL A 104 -3.90 20.95 -17.11
C VAL A 104 -3.80 19.48 -16.73
N ILE A 105 -3.32 18.61 -17.64
CA ILE A 105 -3.18 17.19 -17.35
C ILE A 105 -2.14 16.96 -16.24
N ASN A 106 -1.00 17.65 -16.29
CA ASN A 106 0.02 17.50 -15.25
C ASN A 106 -0.51 17.94 -13.87
N THR A 107 -1.19 19.09 -13.79
CA THR A 107 -1.85 19.53 -12.54
C THR A 107 -2.90 18.53 -12.08
N GLY A 108 -3.66 17.94 -13.00
CA GLY A 108 -4.63 16.88 -12.71
C GLY A 108 -3.99 15.65 -12.07
N PHE A 109 -2.87 15.17 -12.63
CA PHE A 109 -2.10 14.06 -12.06
C PHE A 109 -1.58 14.39 -10.66
N VAL A 110 -0.96 15.56 -10.49
CA VAL A 110 -0.42 16.01 -9.20
C VAL A 110 -1.53 16.08 -8.15
N LEU A 111 -2.63 16.76 -8.44
CA LEU A 111 -3.74 16.95 -7.51
C LEU A 111 -4.40 15.62 -7.13
N THR A 112 -4.65 14.76 -8.11
CA THR A 112 -5.25 13.44 -7.86
C THR A 112 -4.31 12.55 -7.04
N THR A 113 -3.01 12.60 -7.31
CA THR A 113 -2.00 11.87 -6.53
C THR A 113 -1.99 12.36 -5.08
N PHE A 114 -1.96 13.68 -4.85
CA PHE A 114 -2.02 14.23 -3.51
C PHE A 114 -3.29 13.82 -2.77
N LEU A 115 -4.45 13.92 -3.42
CA LEU A 115 -5.72 13.49 -2.83
C LEU A 115 -5.70 12.01 -2.41
N MET A 116 -5.17 11.14 -3.27
CA MET A 116 -5.06 9.70 -2.98
C MET A 116 -4.09 9.43 -1.82
N VAL A 117 -2.95 10.12 -1.77
CA VAL A 117 -2.00 10.01 -0.65
C VAL A 117 -2.64 10.47 0.65
N PHE A 118 -3.32 11.63 0.67
CA PHE A 118 -4.03 12.10 1.85
C PHE A 118 -5.12 11.14 2.29
N HIS A 119 -5.87 10.57 1.34
CA HIS A 119 -6.88 9.56 1.63
C HIS A 119 -6.26 8.29 2.21
N GLY A 120 -5.13 7.84 1.67
CA GLY A 120 -4.37 6.70 2.17
C GLY A 120 -3.87 6.93 3.59
N LEU A 121 -3.30 8.11 3.88
CA LEU A 121 -2.88 8.50 5.22
C LEU A 121 -4.07 8.51 6.21
N HIS A 122 -5.21 9.08 5.82
CA HIS A 122 -6.40 9.09 6.65
C HIS A 122 -6.91 7.68 6.96
N LEU A 123 -6.91 6.77 5.98
CA LEU A 123 -7.32 5.38 6.20
C LEU A 123 -6.32 4.59 7.07
N SER A 124 -5.02 4.81 6.88
CA SER A 124 -3.98 4.14 7.65
C SER A 124 -3.91 4.59 9.11
N PHE A 125 -4.15 5.88 9.39
CA PHE A 125 -3.91 6.48 10.70
C PHE A 125 -5.17 7.02 11.41
N GLY A 126 -6.31 7.14 10.73
CA GLY A 126 -7.50 7.79 11.26
C GLY A 126 -8.05 7.14 12.53
N SER A 127 -8.02 5.81 12.63
CA SER A 127 -8.43 5.10 13.84
C SER A 127 -7.47 5.31 15.01
N SER A 128 -6.15 5.35 14.75
CA SER A 128 -5.12 5.60 15.75
C SER A 128 -5.20 7.03 16.30
N MET A 129 -5.42 8.01 15.40
CA MET A 129 -5.59 9.42 15.77
C MET A 129 -6.84 9.65 16.60
N MET A 130 -7.97 9.01 16.25
CA MET A 130 -9.21 9.08 17.02
C MET A 130 -9.07 8.44 18.41
N ASN A 131 -8.33 7.33 18.52
CA ASN A 131 -8.03 6.69 19.80
C ASN A 131 -7.09 7.54 20.67
N ALA A 132 -6.12 8.22 20.08
CA ALA A 132 -5.26 9.18 20.79
C ALA A 132 -6.07 10.41 21.27
N PHE A 133 -6.93 10.98 20.43
CA PHE A 133 -7.80 12.09 20.80
C PHE A 133 -8.74 11.74 21.98
N ARG A 134 -9.32 10.53 21.99
CA ARG A 134 -10.13 10.05 23.13
C ARG A 134 -9.35 9.95 24.44
N ARG A 135 -8.02 9.76 24.39
CA ARG A 135 -7.17 9.76 25.60
C ARG A 135 -6.94 11.16 26.15
N PHE A 136 -6.89 12.18 25.28
CA PHE A 136 -6.68 13.58 25.70
C PHE A 136 -7.99 14.30 26.07
N TYR A 137 -9.10 13.91 25.45
CA TYR A 137 -10.44 14.36 25.79
C TYR A 137 -11.29 13.13 26.14
N PRO A 138 -11.15 12.58 27.36
CA PRO A 138 -12.09 11.58 27.82
C PRO A 138 -13.48 12.20 27.75
N ALA A 139 -14.36 11.62 26.95
CA ALA A 139 -15.77 11.97 26.99
C ALA A 139 -16.19 11.84 28.45
N ARG A 140 -16.63 12.95 29.06
CA ARG A 140 -17.19 12.96 30.41
C ARG A 140 -18.43 12.08 30.38
N THR A 141 -18.24 10.78 30.63
CA THR A 141 -19.33 9.88 30.90
C THR A 141 -19.90 10.38 32.21
N ASN A 142 -21.13 10.91 32.16
CA ASN A 142 -21.92 11.07 33.36
C ASN A 142 -22.15 9.66 33.88
N ALA A 143 -21.26 9.20 34.76
CA ALA A 143 -21.47 8.04 35.59
C ALA A 143 -22.61 8.41 36.54
N THR A 144 -23.85 8.19 36.10
CA THR A 144 -25.00 8.14 36.99
C THR A 144 -24.74 6.99 37.94
N THR A 145 -24.20 7.34 39.09
CA THR A 145 -23.96 6.46 40.23
C THR A 145 -25.33 6.11 40.78
N SER A 146 -25.95 5.06 40.24
CA SER A 146 -27.03 4.38 40.94
C SER A 146 -26.43 3.13 41.55
N GLY A 147 -26.09 3.23 42.83
CA GLY A 147 -25.64 2.09 43.60
C GLY A 147 -26.74 1.03 43.71
N ALA A 148 -26.33 -0.24 43.59
CA ALA A 148 -26.99 -1.36 44.26
C ALA A 148 -26.02 -2.55 44.30
N THR A 149 -25.32 -2.64 45.43
CA THR A 149 -24.92 -3.86 46.14
C THR A 149 -24.09 -4.92 45.41
N ALA A 150 -22.81 -4.94 45.75
CA ALA A 150 -22.01 -6.15 45.81
C ALA A 150 -22.65 -7.13 46.83
N SER A 151 -22.95 -8.35 46.39
CA SER A 151 -23.11 -9.49 47.32
C SER A 151 -21.91 -10.40 47.15
N ARG A 152 -21.00 -10.28 48.12
CA ARG A 152 -19.90 -11.19 48.39
C ARG A 152 -20.37 -11.99 49.60
N ASP A 153 -20.78 -13.24 49.38
CA ASP A 153 -20.69 -14.37 50.34
C ASP A 153 -21.56 -15.54 49.89
N ALA A 154 -20.90 -16.66 49.56
CA ALA A 154 -21.35 -18.03 49.86
C ALA A 154 -20.37 -19.07 49.26
N LYS A 155 -19.43 -19.52 50.08
CA LYS A 155 -18.80 -20.86 50.07
C LYS A 155 -18.25 -21.09 51.49
N PRO A 156 -18.08 -22.32 52.02
CA PRO A 156 -18.35 -23.65 51.47
C PRO A 156 -19.10 -24.60 52.46
N GLN A 157 -19.65 -25.74 52.00
CA GLN A 157 -19.75 -26.94 52.87
C GLN A 157 -19.84 -28.23 52.04
N GLU A 158 -18.85 -29.09 52.24
CA GLU A 158 -18.85 -30.51 51.92
C GLU A 158 -19.83 -31.25 52.83
N GLU A 159 -20.60 -32.20 52.31
CA GLU A 159 -20.82 -33.46 53.04
C GLU A 159 -21.11 -34.62 52.09
N ASN A 160 -20.23 -35.61 52.21
CA ASN A 160 -20.26 -36.95 51.65
C ASN A 160 -21.60 -37.67 51.82
N HIS A 161 -22.04 -38.38 50.77
CA HIS A 161 -22.55 -39.73 50.96
C HIS A 161 -22.03 -40.68 49.86
N GLU A 162 -21.40 -41.73 50.35
CA GLU A 162 -20.81 -42.88 49.68
C GLU A 162 -21.82 -43.66 48.83
N ARG A 163 -21.36 -44.27 47.73
CA ARG A 163 -21.36 -45.75 47.59
C ARG A 163 -20.55 -46.19 46.36
N ALA A 164 -19.35 -46.73 46.62
CA ALA A 164 -18.64 -47.59 45.70
C ALA A 164 -19.24 -49.01 45.74
N GLY A 165 -19.22 -49.71 44.61
CA GLY A 165 -19.63 -51.10 44.50
C GLY A 165 -19.38 -51.63 43.09
N ASN A 166 -18.13 -52.04 42.83
CA ASN A 166 -17.80 -52.96 41.75
C ASN A 166 -18.42 -54.33 42.06
N ASP A 167 -19.00 -54.99 41.07
CA ASP A 167 -19.03 -56.46 41.02
C ASP A 167 -19.03 -56.97 39.57
N ALA A 168 -18.22 -58.01 39.39
CA ALA A 168 -17.89 -58.70 38.15
C ALA A 168 -18.67 -60.01 37.99
N ASN A 169 -18.79 -60.49 36.75
CA ASN A 169 -18.94 -61.88 36.23
C ASN A 169 -19.99 -61.94 35.10
N SER A 170 -19.68 -62.21 33.83
CA SER A 170 -19.03 -63.36 33.16
C SER A 170 -19.94 -64.58 32.92
N THR A 171 -20.41 -64.75 31.66
CA THR A 171 -20.69 -66.01 30.92
C THR A 171 -21.18 -65.60 29.51
N GLN A 172 -20.82 -66.13 28.34
CA GLN A 172 -20.26 -67.39 27.81
C GLN A 172 -19.43 -67.06 26.54
N THR A 173 -18.18 -67.48 26.36
CA THR A 173 -17.72 -68.71 25.65
C THR A 173 -18.45 -69.08 24.35
N SER A 174 -17.76 -69.00 23.20
CA SER A 174 -17.52 -70.15 22.34
C SER A 174 -16.27 -69.96 21.49
N ALA A 175 -15.53 -71.05 21.33
CA ALA A 175 -14.14 -71.16 20.91
C ALA A 175 -14.00 -71.40 19.39
N GLY A 176 -12.76 -71.34 18.93
CA GLY A 176 -12.41 -71.43 17.51
C GLY A 176 -12.46 -72.83 16.89
N ARG A 177 -12.30 -72.81 15.56
CA ARG A 177 -11.43 -73.68 14.78
C ARG A 177 -10.85 -72.86 13.63
#